data_AF-A0A6G8AX55-F1
#
_entry.id   AF-A0A6G8AX55-F1
#
_cell.length_a   1.000
_cell.length_b   1.000
_cell.length_c   1.000
_cell.angle_alpha   90.00
_cell.angle_beta   90.00
_cell.angle_gamma   90.00
#
_symmetry.space_group_name_H-M   'P 1'
#
loop_
_entity.id
_entity.type
_entity.pdbx_description
1 polymer ?
#
loop_
_entity_poly.entity_id
_entity_poly.type
_entity_poly.pdbx_seq_one_letter_code
_entity_poly.pdbx_strand_id
1 'polypeptide(L)' 'MSFKRFFQLFVFYVLSILIPLFIIKQFNISNFWLSASIIIILGYIILTLPLTLLTIKKNTKS' A
#
# COMPACT_ATOMS: atom_id res chain seq x y z
N MET A 1 -3.51 9.21 19.66
CA MET A 1 -2.58 8.64 18.64
C MET A 1 -1.53 9.69 18.33
N SER A 2 -0.23 9.37 18.36
CA SER A 2 0.80 10.35 17.96
C SER A 2 0.63 10.68 16.48
N PHE A 3 0.61 11.97 16.12
CA PHE A 3 0.48 12.47 14.74
C PHE A 3 1.43 11.76 13.75
N LYS A 4 2.62 11.37 14.22
CA LYS A 4 3.61 10.59 13.45
C LYS A 4 3.05 9.28 12.89
N ARG A 5 2.22 8.55 13.65
CA ARG A 5 1.59 7.29 13.22
C ARG A 5 0.50 7.51 12.18
N PHE A 6 -0.28 8.56 12.34
CA PHE A 6 -1.33 8.94 11.38
C PHE A 6 -0.70 9.32 10.04
N PHE A 7 0.33 10.18 10.07
CA PHE A 7 1.05 10.59 8.86
C PHE A 7 1.71 9.41 8.15
N GLN A 8 2.29 8.46 8.90
CA GLN A 8 2.85 7.24 8.32
C GLN A 8 1.79 6.43 7.56
N LEU A 9 0.64 6.14 8.18
CA LEU A 9 -0.46 5.42 7.53
C LEU A 9 -0.99 6.17 6.31
N PHE A 10 -1.09 7.50 6.38
CA PHE A 10 -1.50 8.35 5.28
C PHE A 10 -0.56 8.22 4.08
N VAL A 11 0.76 8.28 4.30
CA VAL A 11 1.76 8.10 3.24
C VAL A 11 1.65 6.71 2.59
N PHE A 12 1.50 5.65 3.38
CA PHE A 12 1.30 4.29 2.84
C PHE A 12 0.02 4.16 2.03
N TYR A 13 -1.07 4.81 2.46
CA TYR A 13 -2.33 4.82 1.72
C TYR A 13 -2.19 5.53 0.37
N VAL A 14 -1.53 6.70 0.36
CA VAL A 14 -1.27 7.46 -0.87
C VAL A 14 -0.38 6.65 -1.83
N LEU A 15 0.67 5.99 -1.31
CA LEU A 15 1.54 5.11 -2.11
C LEU A 15 0.81 3.88 -2.65
N SER A 16 -0.14 3.32 -1.87
CA SER A 16 -0.96 2.16 -2.27
C SER A 16 -1.76 2.43 -3.54
N ILE A 17 -2.11 3.69 -3.81
CA ILE A 17 -2.86 4.10 -5.01
C ILE A 17 -1.92 4.59 -6.12
N LEU A 18 -0.88 5.37 -5.77
CA LEU A 18 0.06 5.93 -6.74
C LEU A 18 0.91 4.87 -7.44
N ILE A 19 1.41 3.87 -6.70
CA ILE A 19 2.32 2.84 -7.25
C ILE A 19 1.63 2.00 -8.32
N PRO A 20 0.42 1.44 -8.10
CA PRO A 20 -0.27 0.67 -9.12
C PRO A 20 -0.65 1.51 -10.35
N LEU A 21 -1.11 2.74 -10.15
CA LEU A 21 -1.44 3.65 -11.25
C LEU A 21 -0.21 3.98 -12.11
N PHE A 22 0.94 4.21 -11.47
CA PHE A 22 2.19 4.44 -12.18
C PHE A 22 2.62 3.22 -13.00
N ILE A 23 2.51 2.02 -12.43
CA ILE A 23 2.82 0.75 -13.12
C ILE A 23 1.89 0.54 -14.32
N ILE A 24 0.58 0.69 -14.14
CA ILE A 24 -0.40 0.54 -15.22
C ILE A 24 -0.10 1.48 -16.38
N LYS A 25 0.23 2.75 -16.06
CA LYS A 25 0.59 3.75 -17.06
C LYS A 25 1.91 3.41 -17.76
N GLN A 26 2.94 2.98 -17.01
CA GLN A 26 4.26 2.66 -17.56
C GLN A 26 4.24 1.44 -18.49
N PHE A 27 3.42 0.43 -18.17
CA PHE A 27 3.27 -0.77 -18.99
C PHE A 27 2.16 -0.66 -20.05
N ASN A 28 1.51 0.51 -20.15
CA ASN A 28 0.44 0.81 -21.10
C ASN A 28 -0.67 -0.26 -21.10
N ILE A 29 -1.06 -0.71 -19.92
CA ILE A 29 -2.01 -1.80 -19.74
C ILE A 29 -3.42 -1.28 -20.05
N SER A 30 -3.89 -1.57 -21.26
CA SER A 30 -5.24 -1.19 -21.73
C SER A 30 -6.33 -2.16 -21.26
N ASN A 31 -5.96 -3.36 -20.82
CA ASN A 31 -6.93 -4.37 -20.39
C ASN A 31 -7.44 -4.07 -18.97
N PHE A 32 -8.74 -3.75 -18.88
CA PHE A 32 -9.41 -3.38 -17.63
C PHE A 32 -9.22 -4.42 -16.51
N TRP A 33 -9.41 -5.70 -16.82
CA TRP A 33 -9.31 -6.79 -15.84
C TRP A 33 -7.90 -6.95 -15.27
N LEU A 34 -6.90 -6.71 -16.12
CA LEU A 34 -5.50 -6.85 -15.77
C LEU A 34 -5.06 -5.68 -14.88
N SER A 35 -5.47 -4.46 -15.24
CA SER A 35 -5.30 -3.25 -14.41
C SER A 35 -5.99 -3.37 -13.06
N ALA A 36 -7.23 -3.86 -13.01
CA ALA A 36 -7.96 -4.08 -11.76
C ALA A 36 -7.24 -5.09 -10.85
N SER A 37 -6.75 -6.19 -11.41
CA SER A 37 -6.01 -7.21 -10.66
C SER A 37 -4.71 -6.65 -10.08
N ILE A 38 -3.97 -5.87 -10.85
CA ILE A 38 -2.73 -5.22 -10.41
C ILE A 38 -2.98 -4.25 -9.26
N ILE A 39 -4.03 -3.41 -9.35
CA ILE A 39 -4.40 -2.47 -8.28
C ILE A 39 -4.75 -3.21 -7.00
N ILE A 40 -5.55 -4.27 -7.09
CA ILE A 40 -5.98 -5.05 -5.92
C ILE A 40 -4.77 -5.71 -5.25
N ILE A 41 -3.91 -6.38 -6.03
CA ILE A 41 -2.76 -7.12 -5.50
C ILE A 41 -1.74 -6.17 -4.88
N LEU A 42 -1.30 -5.15 -5.62
CA LEU A 42 -0.30 -4.19 -5.14
C LEU A 42 -0.85 -3.33 -4.01
N GLY A 43 -2.10 -2.89 -4.12
CA GLY A 43 -2.76 -2.10 -3.10
C GLY A 43 -2.81 -2.84 -1.76
N TYR A 44 -3.16 -4.13 -1.79
CA TYR A 44 -3.20 -4.99 -0.60
C TYR A 44 -1.82 -5.22 0.01
N ILE A 45 -0.77 -5.44 -0.80
CA ILE A 45 0.61 -5.59 -0.32
C ILE A 45 1.10 -4.30 0.37
N ILE A 46 0.83 -3.15 -0.24
CA ILE A 46 1.27 -1.86 0.33
C ILE A 46 0.50 -1.52 1.61
N LEU A 47 -0.78 -1.88 1.69
CA LEU A 47 -1.59 -1.71 2.91
C LEU A 47 -1.24 -2.70 4.02
N THR A 48 -0.75 -3.89 3.68
CA THR A 48 -0.29 -4.86 4.69
C THR A 48 1.03 -4.43 5.31
N LEU A 49 1.96 -3.80 4.59
CA LEU A 49 3.23 -3.28 5.15
C LEU A 49 3.09 -2.47 6.46
N PRO A 50 2.26 -1.41 6.55
CA PRO A 50 2.08 -0.67 7.79
C PRO A 50 1.44 -1.52 8.89
N LEU A 51 0.53 -2.45 8.55
CA LEU A 51 -0.08 -3.37 9.50
C LEU A 51 0.95 -4.36 10.06
N THR A 52 1.82 -4.92 9.22
CA THR A 52 2.89 -5.84 9.63
C THR A 52 3.91 -5.11 10.52
N LEU A 53 4.30 -3.89 10.17
CA LEU A 53 5.18 -3.05 10.99
C LEU A 53 4.57 -2.75 12.37
N LEU A 54 3.26 -2.48 12.42
CA LEU A 54 2.55 -2.26 13.69
C LEU A 54 2.49 -3.53 14.55
N THR A 55 2.28 -4.70 13.94
CA THR A 55 2.25 -6.00 14.63
C THR A 55 3.63 -6.39 15.16
N ILE A 56 4.69 -6.24 14.35
CA ILE A 56 6.07 -6.54 14.77
C ILE A 56 6.48 -5.63 15.94
N LYS A 57 6.20 -4.32 15.85
CA LYS A 57 6.54 -3.37 16.92
C LYS A 57 5.76 -3.63 18.22
N LYS A 58 4.60 -4.28 18.14
CA LYS A 58 3.82 -4.69 19.32
C LYS A 58 4.42 -5.93 20.00
N ASN A 59 4.99 -6.86 19.24
CA ASN A 59 5.61 -8.09 19.78
C ASN A 59 7.02 -7.87 20.37
N THR A 60 7.78 -6.87 19.92
CA THR A 60 9.11 -6.54 20.50
C THR A 60 9.04 -5.87 21.89
N LYS A 61 7.84 -5.53 22.39
CA LYS A 61 7.67 -4.99 23.75
C LYS A 61 7.33 -6.04 24.81
N SER A 62 7.44 -7.33 24.50
CA SER A 62 7.35 -8.41 25.49
C SER A 62 8.71 -8.78 26.05
#